data_AF-A0A7T8GNA5-F1
#
_entry.id   AF-A0A7T8GNA5-F1
#
_cell.length_a   1.000
_cell.length_b   1.000
_cell.length_c   1.000
_cell.angle_alpha   90.00
_cell.angle_beta   90.00
_cell.angle_gamma   90.00
#
_symmetry.space_group_name_H-M   'P 1'
#
loop_
_entity.id
_entity.type
_entity.pdbx_description
1 polymer ?
#
loop_
_entity_poly.entity_id
_entity_poly.type
_entity_poly.pdbx_seq_one_letter_code
_entity_poly.pdbx_strand_id
1 'polypeptide(L)'
;MEESGSIGLDELLISRKDTPFMQEVDYVCISDNYWLGKDKPCLTYGLRGVCYFFMEVECCSKDLHSGVFGGTVHEGMADLVAMMNTLLSKEGEILVTGLSDSVAPLTPEEKASYEGIDFDVKDYASDVGTKRLITVRTRGRPSWPVGDTPHSHFTESRAHSATREPRPSSHGKSLGSSPSASCPTKRQKS
;
A
#
# COMPACT_ATOMS: atom_id res chain seq x y z
N MET A 1 9.45 11.82 11.81
CA MET A 1 9.72 10.62 10.97
C MET A 1 8.42 9.92 10.58
N GLU A 2 7.26 10.61 10.62
CA GLU A 2 5.95 10.01 10.32
C GLU A 2 5.94 9.44 8.89
N GLU A 3 6.25 10.28 7.91
CA GLU A 3 6.52 9.96 6.50
C GLU A 3 7.69 8.99 6.23
N SER A 4 8.37 8.49 7.27
CA SER A 4 9.51 7.58 7.18
C SER A 4 9.39 6.39 8.13
N GLY A 5 8.15 5.99 8.42
CA GLY A 5 7.84 4.79 9.20
C GLY A 5 7.91 4.98 10.71
N SER A 6 7.92 6.22 11.20
CA SER A 6 7.87 6.57 12.63
C SER A 6 8.92 5.86 13.50
N ILE A 7 10.12 5.66 12.95
CA ILE A 7 11.18 4.88 13.58
C ILE A 7 11.47 5.40 15.00
N GLY A 8 11.36 4.49 15.99
CA GLY A 8 11.64 4.76 17.40
C GLY A 8 10.47 5.35 18.20
N LEU A 9 9.35 5.72 17.56
CA LEU A 9 8.19 6.25 18.27
C LEU A 9 7.52 5.17 19.14
N ASP A 10 7.28 3.99 18.57
CA ASP A 10 6.66 2.87 19.31
C ASP A 10 7.48 2.49 20.56
N GLU A 11 8.81 2.37 20.41
CA GLU A 11 9.71 2.07 21.52
C GLU A 11 9.68 3.15 22.61
N LEU A 12 9.62 4.43 22.21
CA LEU A 12 9.49 5.56 23.12
C LEU A 12 8.16 5.54 23.89
N LEU A 13 7.06 5.28 23.19
CA LEU A 13 5.73 5.23 23.80
C LEU A 13 5.62 4.07 24.79
N ILE A 14 6.12 2.89 24.41
CA ILE A 14 6.13 1.70 25.27
C ILE A 14 7.02 1.94 26.50
N SER A 15 8.22 2.49 26.32
CA SER A 15 9.13 2.75 27.44
C SER A 15 8.65 3.84 28.40
N ARG A 16 7.81 4.78 27.93
CA ARG A 16 7.24 5.86 28.74
C ARG A 16 5.81 5.61 29.22
N LYS A 17 5.22 4.46 28.90
CA LYS A 17 3.83 4.12 29.24
C LYS A 17 3.51 4.29 30.73
N ASP A 18 4.44 3.89 31.60
CA ASP A 18 4.27 3.95 33.05
C ASP A 18 4.83 5.23 33.69
N THR A 19 5.18 6.23 32.87
CA THR A 19 5.66 7.53 33.36
C THR A 19 4.52 8.53 33.45
N PRO A 20 4.64 9.60 34.26
CA PRO A 20 3.62 10.65 34.34
C PRO A 20 3.26 11.25 32.97
N PHE A 21 4.22 11.25 32.03
CA PHE A 21 4.01 11.72 30.65
C PHE A 21 2.85 11.02 29.92
N MET A 22 2.61 9.73 30.19
CA MET A 22 1.51 8.96 29.59
C MET A 22 0.36 8.72 30.56
N GLN A 23 0.63 8.61 31.87
CA GLN A 23 -0.39 8.29 32.87
C GLN A 23 -1.37 9.44 33.14
N GLU A 24 -0.95 10.69 32.92
CA GLU A 24 -1.82 11.87 33.12
C GLU A 24 -2.69 12.18 31.88
N VAL A 25 -2.61 11.38 30.82
CA VAL A 25 -3.33 11.62 29.56
C VAL A 25 -4.68 10.90 29.58
N ASP A 26 -5.78 11.66 29.60
CA ASP A 26 -7.14 11.10 29.54
C ASP A 26 -7.60 10.77 28.11
N TYR A 27 -7.18 11.57 27.13
CA TYR A 27 -7.61 11.45 25.73
C TYR A 27 -6.47 11.74 24.76
N VAL A 28 -6.47 11.04 23.62
CA VAL A 28 -5.54 11.28 22.51
C VAL A 28 -6.32 11.79 21.31
N CYS A 29 -5.89 12.93 20.77
CA CYS A 29 -6.45 13.50 19.56
C CYS A 29 -5.35 13.64 18.51
N ILE A 30 -5.61 13.13 17.31
CA ILE A 30 -4.71 13.23 16.16
C ILE A 30 -5.49 13.94 15.05
N SER A 31 -4.92 15.03 14.54
CA SER A 31 -5.48 15.78 13.42
C SER A 31 -4.49 15.69 12.25
N ASP A 32 -4.48 14.53 11.60
CA ASP A 32 -3.59 14.23 10.47
C ASP A 32 -4.34 13.38 9.44
N ASN A 33 -5.51 13.88 9.05
CA ASN A 33 -6.42 13.23 8.13
C ASN A 33 -7.21 14.28 7.35
N TYR A 34 -7.83 13.83 6.26
CA TYR A 34 -8.58 14.70 5.36
C TYR A 34 -10.08 14.42 5.43
N TRP A 35 -10.87 15.41 5.02
CA TRP A 35 -12.29 15.22 4.83
C TRP A 35 -12.54 14.34 3.61
N LEU A 36 -13.58 13.52 3.68
CA LEU A 36 -13.94 12.61 2.59
C LEU A 36 -14.54 13.37 1.39
N GLY A 37 -15.26 14.45 1.65
CA GLY A 37 -15.89 15.30 0.64
C GLY A 37 -15.73 16.78 0.99
N LYS A 38 -16.37 17.65 0.19
CA LYS A 38 -16.26 19.10 0.32
C LYS A 38 -17.31 19.73 1.24
N ASP A 39 -18.43 19.04 1.46
CA ASP A 39 -19.61 19.63 2.10
C ASP A 39 -19.72 19.38 3.60
N LYS A 40 -19.21 18.23 4.10
CA LYS A 40 -19.36 17.80 5.49
C LYS A 40 -18.03 17.49 6.16
N PRO A 41 -17.77 18.01 7.38
CA PRO A 41 -16.61 17.62 8.16
C PRO A 41 -16.71 16.14 8.58
N CYS A 42 -15.56 15.48 8.67
CA CYS A 42 -15.47 14.04 8.95
C CYS A 42 -14.75 13.77 10.27
N LEU A 43 -15.22 12.76 11.01
CA LEU A 43 -14.50 12.17 12.14
C LEU A 43 -14.03 10.77 11.75
N THR A 44 -12.72 10.59 11.65
CA THR A 44 -12.12 9.29 11.31
C THR A 44 -11.93 8.45 12.57
N TYR A 45 -12.56 7.28 12.60
CA TYR A 45 -12.47 6.33 13.73
C TYR A 45 -11.60 5.10 13.43
N GLY A 46 -11.07 5.00 12.20
CA GLY A 46 -10.25 3.87 11.78
C GLY A 46 -9.28 4.25 10.67
N LEU A 47 -8.08 3.68 10.74
CA LEU A 47 -7.03 3.81 9.73
C LEU A 47 -6.64 2.41 9.25
N ARG A 48 -6.20 2.31 7.99
CA ARG A 48 -5.63 1.06 7.47
C ARG A 48 -4.18 0.94 7.94
N GLY A 49 -3.72 -0.29 8.16
CA GLY A 49 -2.28 -0.53 8.31
C GLY A 49 -1.59 -0.51 6.94
N VAL A 50 -0.26 -0.47 6.94
CA VAL A 50 0.55 -0.48 5.72
C VAL A 50 1.69 -1.47 5.84
N CYS A 51 1.88 -2.30 4.82
CA CYS A 51 2.99 -3.24 4.71
C CYS A 51 3.81 -2.91 3.46
N TYR A 52 5.06 -2.48 3.63
CA TYR A 52 6.01 -2.26 2.54
C TYR A 52 6.86 -3.51 2.27
N PHE A 53 6.91 -3.94 1.01
CA PHE A 53 7.71 -5.06 0.54
C PHE A 53 8.77 -4.58 -0.45
N PHE A 54 9.96 -5.16 -0.37
CA PHE A 54 11.05 -4.97 -1.33
C PHE A 54 11.23 -6.24 -2.17
N MET A 55 11.23 -6.07 -3.48
CA MET A 55 11.58 -7.13 -4.43
C MET A 55 12.91 -6.77 -5.09
N GLU A 56 13.85 -7.71 -5.05
CA GLU A 56 15.18 -7.58 -5.65
C GLU A 56 15.41 -8.75 -6.61
N VAL A 57 15.87 -8.43 -7.82
CA VAL A 57 16.23 -9.39 -8.85
C VAL A 57 17.64 -9.09 -9.30
N GLU A 58 18.51 -10.08 -9.22
CA GLU A 58 19.88 -10.01 -9.71
C GLU A 58 20.04 -10.97 -10.90
N CYS A 59 20.39 -10.44 -12.07
CA CYS A 59 20.64 -11.26 -13.26
C CYS A 59 22.13 -11.44 -13.55
N CYS A 60 22.94 -10.39 -13.35
CA CYS A 60 24.33 -10.34 -13.75
C CYS A 60 25.15 -9.49 -12.77
N SER A 61 26.42 -9.84 -12.59
CA SER A 61 27.35 -9.11 -11.70
C SER A 61 27.76 -7.72 -12.21
N LYS A 62 27.38 -7.36 -13.45
CA LYS A 62 27.74 -6.11 -14.13
C LYS A 62 26.61 -5.66 -15.04
N ASP A 63 26.49 -4.35 -15.22
CA ASP A 63 25.57 -3.75 -16.20
C ASP A 63 25.99 -4.18 -17.62
N LEU A 64 25.04 -4.68 -18.42
CA LEU A 64 25.28 -5.16 -19.78
C LEU A 64 24.75 -4.17 -20.83
N HIS A 65 25.44 -4.11 -21.98
CA HIS A 65 24.98 -3.31 -23.12
C HIS A 65 23.85 -4.06 -23.83
N SER A 66 22.63 -3.52 -23.80
CA SER A 66 21.43 -4.23 -24.27
C SER A 66 21.47 -4.56 -25.77
N GLY A 67 22.18 -3.78 -26.59
CA GLY A 67 22.35 -4.11 -28.01
C GLY A 67 23.33 -5.26 -28.29
N VAL A 68 24.25 -5.55 -27.38
CA VAL A 68 25.28 -6.62 -27.57
C VAL A 68 24.81 -7.92 -26.92
N PHE A 69 24.17 -7.82 -25.76
CA PHE A 69 23.77 -8.97 -24.96
C PHE A 69 22.26 -9.23 -24.95
N GLY A 70 21.46 -8.34 -25.55
CA GLY A 70 20.01 -8.49 -25.63
C GLY A 70 19.61 -9.80 -26.29
N GLY A 71 18.77 -10.56 -25.59
CA GLY A 71 18.33 -11.89 -26.03
C GLY A 71 19.32 -13.04 -25.77
N THR A 72 20.49 -12.79 -25.19
CA THR A 72 21.45 -13.85 -24.81
C THR A 72 21.44 -14.17 -23.32
N VAL A 73 21.01 -13.21 -22.49
CA VAL A 73 20.92 -13.33 -21.04
C VAL A 73 19.48 -13.15 -20.58
N HIS A 74 19.16 -13.67 -19.39
CA HIS A 74 17.88 -13.38 -18.74
C HIS A 74 17.93 -11.97 -18.15
N GLU A 75 17.07 -11.09 -18.65
CA GLU A 75 17.00 -9.71 -18.20
C GLU A 75 16.26 -9.63 -16.87
N GLY A 76 16.95 -9.18 -15.80
CA GLY A 76 16.34 -9.09 -14.47
C GLY A 76 15.11 -8.17 -14.43
N MET A 77 15.07 -7.16 -15.30
CA MET A 77 13.91 -6.28 -15.46
C MET A 77 12.67 -7.02 -16.00
N ALA A 78 12.85 -7.96 -16.94
CA ALA A 78 11.73 -8.73 -17.47
C ALA A 78 11.13 -9.63 -16.38
N ASP A 79 11.99 -10.30 -15.61
CA ASP A 79 11.56 -11.16 -14.50
C ASP A 79 10.86 -10.35 -13.40
N LEU A 80 11.42 -9.20 -13.05
CA LEU A 80 10.80 -8.29 -12.09
C LEU A 80 9.41 -7.83 -12.54
N VAL A 81 9.27 -7.37 -13.78
CA VAL A 81 7.97 -6.93 -14.33
C VAL A 81 6.99 -8.09 -14.33
N ALA A 82 7.43 -9.29 -14.71
CA ALA A 82 6.61 -10.50 -14.68
C ALA A 82 6.13 -10.80 -13.25
N MET A 83 7.00 -10.75 -12.23
CA MET A 83 6.63 -10.94 -10.83
C MET A 83 5.71 -9.83 -10.31
N MET A 84 5.94 -8.57 -10.66
CA MET A 84 5.07 -7.47 -10.24
C MET A 84 3.65 -7.62 -10.80
N ASN A 85 3.51 -8.22 -11.99
CA ASN A 85 2.24 -8.46 -12.67
C ASN A 85 1.46 -9.65 -12.09
N THR A 86 2.07 -10.51 -11.26
CA THR A 86 1.35 -11.61 -10.58
C THR A 86 0.67 -11.16 -9.28
N LEU A 87 0.92 -9.93 -8.80
CA LEU A 87 0.42 -9.47 -7.50
C LEU A 87 -0.99 -8.89 -7.56
N LEU A 88 -1.40 -8.35 -8.72
CA LEU A 88 -2.67 -7.65 -8.90
C LEU A 88 -3.35 -8.05 -10.22
N SER A 89 -4.67 -8.17 -10.20
CA SER A 89 -5.47 -8.30 -11.42
C SER A 89 -5.64 -6.95 -12.12
N LYS A 90 -6.15 -6.96 -13.36
CA LYS A 90 -6.47 -5.74 -14.12
C LYS A 90 -7.59 -4.93 -13.48
N GLU A 91 -8.42 -5.59 -12.68
CA GLU A 91 -9.56 -5.03 -11.96
C GLU A 91 -9.19 -4.53 -10.55
N GLY A 92 -7.93 -4.73 -10.12
CA GLY A 92 -7.43 -4.28 -8.81
C GLY A 92 -7.55 -5.33 -7.70
N GLU A 93 -7.87 -6.58 -8.02
CA GLU A 93 -7.91 -7.67 -7.05
C GLU A 93 -6.50 -8.14 -6.69
N ILE A 94 -6.25 -8.37 -5.41
CA ILE A 94 -4.96 -8.89 -4.94
C ILE A 94 -4.93 -10.40 -5.17
N LEU A 95 -3.93 -10.86 -5.94
CA LEU A 95 -3.79 -12.26 -6.35
C LEU A 95 -2.94 -13.10 -5.36
N VAL A 96 -2.46 -12.48 -4.28
CA VAL A 96 -1.68 -13.15 -3.23
C VAL A 96 -2.57 -14.14 -2.48
N THR A 97 -2.17 -15.41 -2.49
CA THR A 97 -2.93 -16.51 -1.88
C THR A 97 -3.05 -16.33 -0.36
N GLY A 98 -4.23 -16.63 0.19
CA GLY A 98 -4.50 -16.58 1.64
C GLY A 98 -4.69 -15.18 2.23
N LEU A 99 -4.35 -14.10 1.50
CA LEU A 99 -4.52 -12.74 2.02
C LEU A 99 -6.01 -12.39 2.22
N SER A 100 -6.84 -12.72 1.22
CA SER A 100 -8.28 -12.44 1.24
C SER A 100 -9.05 -13.25 2.29
N ASP A 101 -8.46 -14.32 2.84
CA ASP A 101 -9.09 -15.12 3.89
C ASP A 101 -8.90 -14.50 5.28
N SER A 102 -7.91 -13.62 5.43
CA SER A 102 -7.69 -12.85 6.67
C SER A 102 -8.56 -11.59 6.74
N VAL A 103 -9.35 -11.29 5.71
CA VAL A 103 -10.22 -10.11 5.67
C VAL A 103 -11.56 -10.42 6.33
N ALA A 104 -11.91 -9.65 7.37
CA ALA A 104 -13.17 -9.80 8.07
C ALA A 104 -14.37 -9.60 7.12
N PRO A 105 -15.38 -10.50 7.18
CA PRO A 105 -16.59 -10.36 6.38
C PRO A 105 -17.35 -9.08 6.77
N LEU A 106 -17.99 -8.46 5.79
CA LEU A 106 -18.81 -7.27 6.02
C LEU A 106 -20.07 -7.64 6.81
N THR A 107 -20.28 -7.02 7.97
CA THR A 107 -21.51 -7.22 8.73
C THR A 107 -22.64 -6.30 8.22
N PRO A 108 -23.92 -6.66 8.42
CA PRO A 108 -25.04 -5.79 8.06
C PRO A 108 -24.99 -4.42 8.74
N GLU A 109 -24.52 -4.36 9.99
CA GLU A 109 -24.38 -3.13 10.77
C GLU A 109 -23.31 -2.22 10.18
N GLU A 110 -22.15 -2.79 9.82
CA GLU A 110 -21.12 -2.06 9.08
C GLU A 110 -21.65 -1.56 7.75
N LYS A 111 -22.40 -2.39 7.02
CA LYS A 111 -23.00 -2.00 5.74
C LYS A 111 -23.93 -0.79 5.90
N ALA A 112 -24.80 -0.81 6.92
CA ALA A 112 -25.73 0.28 7.21
C ALA A 112 -24.99 1.59 7.54
N SER A 113 -23.82 1.51 8.18
CA SER A 113 -23.00 2.70 8.49
C SER A 113 -22.52 3.45 7.24
N TYR A 114 -22.36 2.75 6.10
CA TYR A 114 -21.94 3.36 4.84
C TYR A 114 -23.06 4.10 4.10
N GLU A 115 -24.33 3.75 4.33
CA GLU A 115 -25.46 4.31 3.56
C GLU A 115 -25.70 5.80 3.85
N GLY A 116 -25.27 6.29 5.02
CA GLY A 116 -25.40 7.70 5.41
C GLY A 116 -24.23 8.60 5.02
N ILE A 117 -23.21 8.06 4.35
CA ILE A 117 -21.99 8.80 4.02
C ILE A 117 -22.21 9.67 2.78
N ASP A 118 -21.87 10.95 2.90
CA ASP A 118 -21.96 11.92 1.83
C ASP A 118 -20.70 11.88 0.97
N PHE A 119 -20.77 11.20 -0.18
CA PHE A 119 -19.65 11.06 -1.10
C PHE A 119 -20.12 10.98 -2.55
N ASP A 120 -19.74 11.97 -3.36
CA ASP A 120 -19.98 11.95 -4.80
C ASP A 120 -18.77 11.38 -5.55
N VAL A 121 -18.97 10.19 -6.12
CA VAL A 121 -17.98 9.48 -6.93
C VAL A 121 -17.57 10.28 -8.18
N LYS A 122 -18.48 11.08 -8.76
CA LYS A 122 -18.21 11.89 -9.96
C LYS A 122 -17.35 13.10 -9.63
N ASP A 123 -17.66 13.79 -8.53
CA ASP A 123 -16.87 14.93 -8.08
C ASP A 123 -15.44 14.47 -7.74
N TYR A 124 -15.30 13.35 -7.02
CA TYR A 124 -13.99 12.74 -6.76
C TYR A 124 -13.24 12.36 -8.04
N ALA A 125 -13.91 11.76 -9.03
CA ALA A 125 -13.28 11.43 -10.31
C ALA A 125 -12.82 12.68 -11.07
N SER A 126 -13.59 13.77 -11.00
CA SER A 126 -13.26 15.06 -11.61
C SER A 126 -12.05 15.70 -10.93
N ASP A 127 -12.00 15.70 -9.60
CA ASP A 127 -10.90 16.27 -8.82
C ASP A 127 -9.57 15.55 -9.09
N VAL A 128 -9.60 14.23 -9.21
CA VAL A 128 -8.42 13.40 -9.54
C VAL A 128 -8.09 13.45 -11.05
N GLY A 129 -8.99 13.97 -11.88
CA GLY A 129 -8.79 14.09 -13.32
C GLY A 129 -8.88 12.76 -14.09
N THR A 130 -9.66 11.79 -13.59
CA THR A 130 -9.84 10.47 -14.22
C THR A 130 -11.24 10.25 -14.76
N LYS A 131 -11.33 9.54 -15.89
CA LYS A 131 -12.62 9.12 -16.49
C LYS A 131 -13.17 7.84 -15.84
N ARG A 132 -12.33 7.06 -15.17
CA ARG A 132 -12.71 5.77 -14.59
C ARG A 132 -11.97 5.54 -13.28
N LEU A 133 -12.74 5.26 -12.23
CA LEU A 133 -12.21 4.81 -10.95
C LEU A 133 -12.13 3.28 -10.92
N ILE A 134 -11.17 2.75 -10.17
CA ILE A 134 -11.10 1.31 -9.89
C ILE A 134 -12.12 1.01 -8.80
N THR A 135 -12.94 -0.01 -9.02
CA THR A 135 -13.81 -0.56 -7.99
C THR A 135 -13.24 -1.91 -7.58
N VAL A 136 -12.41 -1.93 -6.55
CA VAL A 136 -11.92 -3.20 -5.98
C VAL A 136 -13.12 -3.91 -5.36
N ARG A 137 -13.35 -5.15 -5.75
CA ARG A 137 -14.42 -6.01 -5.25
C ARG A 137 -13.84 -7.02 -4.27
N THR A 138 -13.29 -6.56 -3.15
CA THR A 138 -13.03 -7.46 -2.03
C THR A 138 -14.37 -7.98 -1.48
N ARG A 139 -14.61 -9.30 -1.64
CA ARG A 139 -15.75 -10.11 -1.13
C ARG A 139 -16.86 -9.30 -0.44
N GLY A 140 -17.83 -8.83 -1.24
CA GLY A 140 -19.11 -8.31 -0.73
C GLY A 140 -19.09 -6.91 -0.11
N ARG A 141 -17.94 -6.20 -0.11
CA ARG A 141 -17.90 -4.79 0.31
C ARG A 141 -18.52 -3.87 -0.74
N PRO A 142 -19.25 -2.80 -0.34
CA PRO A 142 -19.75 -1.81 -1.28
C PRO A 142 -18.58 -1.19 -2.06
N SER A 143 -18.88 -0.75 -3.29
CA SER A 143 -17.94 -0.10 -4.20
C SER A 143 -17.45 1.23 -3.63
N TRP A 144 -16.37 1.20 -2.84
CA TRP A 144 -15.69 2.40 -2.39
C TRP A 144 -14.43 2.62 -3.24
N PRO A 145 -14.30 3.75 -3.95
CA PRO A 145 -13.13 4.04 -4.79
C PRO A 145 -11.90 4.45 -3.97
N VAL A 146 -11.99 4.52 -2.64
CA VAL A 146 -10.96 5.08 -1.76
C VAL A 146 -10.29 3.98 -0.94
N GLY A 147 -9.20 3.43 -1.51
CA GLY A 147 -8.07 2.92 -0.75
C GLY A 147 -7.99 1.41 -0.47
N ASP A 148 -8.75 0.56 -1.17
CA ASP A 148 -8.44 -0.88 -1.21
C ASP A 148 -7.35 -1.22 -2.25
N THR A 149 -6.85 -0.22 -2.98
CA THR A 149 -5.80 -0.41 -3.99
C THR A 149 -4.40 -0.25 -3.38
N PRO A 150 -3.49 -1.23 -3.57
CA PRO A 150 -2.08 -1.09 -3.22
C PRO A 150 -1.44 0.10 -3.95
N HIS A 151 -0.66 0.91 -3.24
CA HIS A 151 0.16 1.93 -3.88
C HIS A 151 1.53 1.33 -4.22
N SER A 152 1.87 1.33 -5.52
CA SER A 152 3.21 0.95 -5.97
C SER A 152 4.04 2.23 -6.18
N HIS A 153 5.14 2.35 -5.44
CA HIS A 153 6.12 3.41 -5.66
C HIS A 153 7.30 2.82 -6.42
N PHE A 154 7.53 3.32 -7.63
CA PHE A 154 8.69 2.97 -8.43
C PHE A 154 9.83 3.91 -8.08
N THR A 155 10.91 3.37 -7.53
CA THR A 155 12.16 4.10 -7.31
C THR A 155 13.25 3.46 -8.15
N GLU A 156 13.37 3.91 -9.39
CA GLU A 156 14.52 3.54 -10.22
C GLU A 156 15.65 4.51 -9.91
N SER A 157 16.75 3.98 -9.38
CA SER A 157 17.90 4.80 -9.00
C SER A 157 18.67 5.35 -10.21
N ARG A 158 18.32 4.98 -11.47
CA ARG A 158 19.04 5.43 -12.67
C ARG A 158 18.35 5.18 -14.03
N ALA A 159 17.16 5.74 -14.27
CA ALA A 159 16.64 5.86 -15.65
C ALA A 159 17.11 7.18 -16.29
N HIS A 160 18.23 7.13 -17.00
CA HIS A 160 18.47 8.01 -18.14
C HIS A 160 18.34 7.16 -19.39
N SER A 161 17.87 7.73 -20.51
CA SER A 161 17.73 7.05 -21.80
C SER A 161 19.03 6.31 -22.17
N ALA A 162 19.13 5.05 -21.80
CA ALA A 162 20.37 4.30 -21.87
C ALA A 162 20.07 2.89 -22.38
N THR A 163 20.86 2.48 -23.37
CA THR A 163 20.93 1.12 -23.91
C THR A 163 21.63 0.17 -22.94
N ARG A 164 21.24 0.19 -21.67
CA ARG A 164 21.84 -0.58 -20.58
C ARG A 164 20.77 -1.36 -19.84
N GLU A 165 21.07 -2.61 -19.55
CA GLU A 165 20.33 -3.35 -18.53
C GLU A 165 20.78 -2.86 -17.14
N PRO A 166 19.84 -2.44 -16.27
CA PRO A 166 20.18 -1.95 -14.94
C PRO A 166 20.53 -3.08 -13.96
N ARG A 167 21.44 -2.76 -13.03
CA ARG A 167 21.82 -3.55 -11.84
C ARG A 167 20.63 -3.76 -10.87
N PRO A 168 20.76 -4.56 -9.77
CA PRO A 168 19.61 -4.97 -8.98
C PRO A 168 18.77 -3.78 -8.57
N SER A 169 17.52 -3.83 -9.03
CA SER A 169 16.58 -2.75 -8.86
C SER A 169 15.62 -3.13 -7.74
N SER A 170 15.72 -2.42 -6.62
CA SER A 170 14.82 -2.63 -5.49
C SER A 170 13.47 -1.97 -5.76
N HIS A 171 12.40 -2.75 -5.61
CA HIS A 171 11.04 -2.27 -5.89
C HIS A 171 10.19 -2.32 -4.63
N GLY A 172 9.65 -1.16 -4.25
CA GLY A 172 8.73 -1.01 -3.13
C GLY A 172 7.28 -1.16 -3.58
N LYS A 173 6.56 -2.14 -3.02
CA LYS A 173 5.09 -2.16 -3.09
C LYS A 173 4.52 -2.07 -1.67
N SER A 174 3.53 -1.21 -1.46
CA SER A 174 2.79 -1.16 -0.21
C SER A 174 1.41 -1.80 -0.36
N LEU A 175 1.03 -2.61 0.62
CA LEU A 175 -0.31 -3.18 0.75
C LEU A 175 -0.98 -2.58 1.98
N GLY A 176 -2.17 -2.02 1.81
CA GLY A 176 -3.02 -1.60 2.92
C GLY A 176 -3.61 -2.81 3.63
N SER A 177 -3.54 -2.87 4.96
CA SER A 177 -4.12 -3.96 5.76
C SER A 177 -5.43 -3.53 6.43
N SER A 178 -6.39 -4.46 6.48
CA SER A 178 -7.64 -4.31 7.22
C SER A 178 -7.49 -4.77 8.68
N PRO A 179 -8.41 -4.44 9.59
CA PRO A 179 -8.25 -4.66 11.03
C PRO A 179 -7.98 -6.12 11.45
N SER A 180 -8.39 -7.11 10.64
CA SER A 180 -8.18 -8.54 10.90
C SER A 180 -6.94 -9.12 10.21
N ALA A 181 -6.30 -8.37 9.30
CA ALA A 181 -5.13 -8.84 8.57
C ALA A 181 -3.87 -8.63 9.41
N SER A 182 -3.38 -9.71 10.04
CA SER A 182 -2.11 -9.69 10.76
C SER A 182 -0.93 -9.64 9.78
N CYS A 183 -0.03 -8.66 9.93
CA CYS A 183 1.26 -8.70 9.24
C CYS A 183 2.15 -9.79 9.88
N PRO A 184 2.54 -10.86 9.16
CA PRO A 184 3.44 -11.85 9.72
C PRO A 184 4.85 -11.24 9.83
N THR A 185 5.24 -10.83 11.03
CA THR A 185 6.62 -10.46 11.37
C THR A 185 7.51 -11.71 11.42
N LYS A 186 7.75 -12.38 10.29
CA LYS A 186 8.85 -13.33 10.18
C LYS A 186 10.06 -12.60 9.60
N ARG A 187 10.94 -12.13 10.50
CA ARG A 187 12.36 -11.97 10.17
C ARG A 187 12.89 -13.33 9.73
N GLN A 188 12.89 -13.62 8.44
CA GLN A 188 13.83 -14.61 7.90
C GLN A 188 15.21 -13.95 7.92
N LYS A 189 15.91 -14.12 9.05
CA LYS A 189 17.37 -14.10 9.01
C LYS A 189 17.78 -15.39 8.30
N SER A 190 18.57 -15.24 7.24
CA SER A 190 19.35 -16.29 6.59
C SER A 190 20.17 -17.07 7.61
#